data_AF-A0A3N5U427-F1
#
_entry.id   AF-A0A3N5U427-F1
#
_cell.length_a   1.000
_cell.length_b   1.000
_cell.length_c   1.000
_cell.angle_alpha   90.00
_cell.angle_beta   90.00
_cell.angle_gamma   90.00
#
_symmetry.space_group_name_H-M   'P 1'
#
loop_
_entity.id
_entity.type
_entity.pdbx_description
1 polymer ?
#
loop_
_entity_poly.entity_id
_entity_poly.type
_entity_poly.pdbx_seq_one_letter_code
_entity_poly.pdbx_strand_id
1 'polypeptide(L)'
;KRDEIAIEARESLQKELDQAETGIHIVTIEMKKTNVPPSVQPSFNEVNQATQEKEQRIYQANEEYNKFIPSARGEADRTIREAEGYALNRVNRAKGDAARFRDTYEEYRKAKDVTKRRLYLEHMRSVLQKMGPKYIVDPNQKAALPLLDFTNFPDKE
;
A
#
# COMPACT_ATOMS: atom_id res chain seq x y z
N LYS A 1 8.06 36.46 -30.62
CA LYS A 1 9.39 37.04 -30.95
C LYS A 1 9.88 36.77 -32.37
N ARG A 2 9.95 35.54 -32.90
CA ARG A 2 10.31 35.35 -34.33
C ARG A 2 9.16 35.67 -35.28
N ASP A 3 7.94 35.28 -34.90
CA ASP A 3 6.75 35.54 -35.71
C ASP A 3 6.43 37.04 -35.79
N GLU A 4 6.66 37.79 -34.70
CA GLU A 4 6.51 39.25 -34.67
C GLU A 4 7.47 39.95 -35.64
N ILE A 5 8.73 39.54 -35.70
CA ILE A 5 9.72 40.11 -36.63
C ILE A 5 9.38 39.76 -38.08
N ALA A 6 8.84 38.57 -38.33
CA ALA A 6 8.42 38.16 -39.67
C ALA A 6 7.23 38.99 -40.19
N ILE A 7 6.29 39.34 -39.29
CA ILE A 7 5.14 40.19 -39.61
C ILE A 7 5.60 41.62 -39.94
N GLU A 8 6.46 42.19 -39.11
CA GLU A 8 6.99 43.55 -39.30
C GLU A 8 7.81 43.66 -40.60
N ALA A 9 8.65 42.67 -40.89
CA ALA A 9 9.39 42.59 -42.14
C ALA A 9 8.46 42.48 -43.37
N ARG A 10 7.35 41.75 -43.25
CA ARG A 10 6.35 41.58 -44.32
C ARG A 10 5.65 42.89 -44.63
N GLU A 11 5.24 43.62 -43.60
CA GLU A 11 4.58 44.92 -43.76
C GLU A 11 5.53 45.95 -44.38
N SER A 12 6.78 46.00 -43.93
CA SER A 12 7.77 46.93 -44.48
C SER A 12 8.09 46.63 -45.95
N LEU A 13 8.28 45.35 -46.31
CA LEU A 13 8.57 44.94 -47.70
C LEU A 13 7.37 45.13 -48.62
N GLN A 14 6.16 44.82 -48.14
CA GLN A 14 4.95 45.05 -48.94
C GLN A 14 4.77 46.54 -49.25
N LYS A 15 5.02 47.40 -48.26
CA LYS A 15 4.93 48.86 -48.43
C LYS A 15 5.90 49.39 -49.48
N GLU A 16 7.14 48.90 -49.53
CA GLU A 16 8.10 49.29 -50.57
C GLU A 16 7.69 48.78 -51.96
N LEU A 17 7.17 47.56 -52.07
CA LEU A 17 6.72 46.99 -53.34
C LEU A 17 5.47 47.67 -53.91
N ASP A 18 4.58 48.11 -53.03
CA ASP A 18 3.38 48.90 -53.37
C ASP A 18 3.78 50.32 -53.84
N GLN A 19 4.77 50.95 -53.18
CA GLN A 19 5.31 52.26 -53.59
C GLN A 19 6.04 52.20 -54.93
N ALA A 20 6.67 51.06 -55.24
CA ALA A 20 7.34 50.83 -56.51
C ALA A 20 6.38 50.37 -57.63
N GLU A 21 5.05 50.35 -57.38
CA GLU A 21 4.00 49.95 -58.33
C GLU A 21 4.25 48.58 -59.01
N THR A 22 4.89 47.66 -58.29
CA THR A 22 5.37 46.39 -58.88
C THR A 22 4.27 45.36 -59.15
N GLY A 23 3.09 45.52 -58.52
CA GLY A 23 1.99 44.56 -58.59
C GLY A 23 2.25 43.23 -57.86
N ILE A 24 3.32 43.13 -57.06
CA ILE A 24 3.73 41.91 -56.35
C ILE A 24 3.15 41.91 -54.93
N HIS A 25 2.48 40.82 -54.54
CA HIS A 25 1.94 40.65 -53.19
C HIS A 25 2.68 39.55 -52.40
N ILE A 26 3.19 39.90 -51.22
CA ILE A 26 3.90 38.99 -50.32
C ILE A 26 2.90 38.27 -49.42
N VAL A 27 2.78 36.96 -49.64
CA VAL A 27 1.90 36.07 -48.86
C VAL A 27 2.55 35.64 -47.54
N THR A 28 3.80 35.17 -47.58
CA THR A 28 4.50 34.64 -46.40
C THR A 28 5.98 35.00 -46.43
N ILE A 29 6.53 35.45 -45.30
CA ILE A 29 7.98 35.59 -45.08
C ILE A 29 8.44 34.49 -44.13
N GLU A 30 9.24 33.56 -44.65
CA GLU A 30 9.92 32.57 -43.84
C GLU A 30 11.31 33.08 -43.42
N MET A 31 11.47 33.38 -42.14
CA MET A 31 12.75 33.73 -41.56
C MET A 31 13.68 32.51 -41.58
N LYS A 32 14.81 32.59 -42.31
CA LYS A 32 15.82 31.52 -42.28
C LYS A 32 16.32 31.31 -40.85
N LYS A 33 16.42 30.05 -40.43
CA LYS A 33 17.00 29.68 -39.13
C LYS A 33 18.43 30.22 -39.06
N THR A 34 18.67 31.15 -38.14
CA THR A 34 20.01 31.55 -37.72
C THR A 34 20.66 30.36 -37.06
N ASN A 35 21.53 29.67 -37.80
CA ASN A 35 22.32 28.59 -37.25
C ASN A 35 23.50 29.19 -36.48
N VAL A 36 23.82 28.61 -35.33
CA VAL A 36 24.94 29.06 -34.51
C VAL A 36 26.25 28.78 -35.25
N PRO A 37 27.23 29.70 -35.29
CA PRO A 37 28.51 29.44 -35.94
C PRO A 37 29.19 28.18 -35.38
N PRO A 38 29.86 27.37 -36.21
CA PRO A 38 30.47 26.11 -35.78
C PRO A 38 31.53 26.30 -34.68
N SER A 39 32.13 27.48 -34.57
CA SER A 39 33.11 27.82 -33.52
C SER A 39 32.52 27.95 -32.11
N VAL A 40 31.22 28.24 -31.97
CA VAL A 40 30.58 28.47 -30.65
C VAL A 40 29.47 27.47 -30.31
N GLN A 41 29.18 26.56 -31.25
CA GLN A 41 28.25 25.45 -31.08
C GLN A 41 28.59 24.54 -29.87
N PRO A 42 29.86 24.17 -29.62
CA PRO A 42 30.21 23.33 -28.48
C PRO A 42 29.82 23.97 -27.15
N SER A 43 30.18 25.25 -26.94
CA SER A 43 29.86 25.99 -25.72
C SER A 43 28.36 26.22 -25.53
N PHE A 44 27.62 26.45 -26.63
CA PHE A 44 26.16 26.59 -26.57
C PHE A 44 25.48 25.27 -26.18
N ASN A 45 25.96 24.14 -26.73
CA ASN A 45 25.45 22.81 -26.39
C ASN A 45 25.77 22.46 -24.93
N GLU A 46 26.95 22.80 -24.45
CA GLU A 46 27.38 22.57 -23.07
C GLU A 46 26.49 23.33 -22.07
N VAL A 47 26.17 24.60 -22.31
CA VAL A 47 25.27 25.38 -21.43
C VAL A 47 23.87 24.79 -21.40
N ASN A 48 23.34 24.35 -22.55
CA ASN A 48 22.03 23.71 -22.61
C ASN A 48 22.02 22.38 -21.87
N GLN A 49 23.06 21.56 -22.07
CA GLN A 49 23.20 20.30 -21.37
C GLN A 49 23.31 20.51 -19.85
N ALA A 50 24.15 21.43 -19.40
CA ALA A 50 24.28 21.77 -17.98
C ALA A 50 22.95 22.28 -17.38
N THR A 51 22.16 23.02 -18.15
CA THR A 51 20.84 23.49 -17.74
C THR A 51 19.85 22.32 -17.61
N GLN A 52 19.82 21.41 -18.58
CA GLN A 52 18.99 20.21 -18.53
C GLN A 52 19.37 19.29 -17.37
N GLU A 53 20.67 19.05 -17.16
CA GLU A 53 21.17 18.24 -16.04
C GLU A 53 20.83 18.88 -14.68
N LYS A 54 20.90 20.21 -14.57
CA LYS A 54 20.48 20.93 -13.38
C LYS A 54 18.98 20.73 -13.12
N GLU A 55 18.14 20.93 -14.13
CA GLU A 55 16.70 20.74 -14.01
C GLU A 55 16.37 19.30 -13.65
N GLN A 56 16.98 18.33 -14.32
CA GLN A 56 16.81 16.90 -14.05
C GLN A 56 17.17 16.56 -12.60
N ARG A 57 18.30 17.06 -12.09
CA ARG A 57 18.69 16.85 -10.68
C ARG A 57 17.70 17.47 -9.70
N ILE A 58 17.18 18.66 -9.99
CA ILE A 58 16.16 19.30 -9.15
C ILE A 58 14.87 18.47 -9.14
N TYR A 59 14.42 17.99 -10.30
CA TYR A 59 13.24 17.14 -10.39
C TYR A 59 13.40 15.84 -9.62
N GLN A 60 14.54 15.16 -9.76
CA GLN A 60 14.85 13.92 -9.02
C GLN A 60 14.87 14.16 -7.51
N ALA A 61 15.53 15.22 -7.04
CA ALA A 61 15.56 15.56 -5.61
C ALA A 61 14.15 15.84 -5.05
N ASN A 62 13.31 16.54 -5.81
CA ASN A 62 11.93 16.80 -5.43
C ASN A 62 11.08 15.52 -5.41
N GLU A 63 11.28 14.63 -6.38
CA GLU A 63 10.61 13.33 -6.41
C GLU A 63 10.99 12.48 -5.19
N GLU A 64 12.28 12.36 -4.89
CA GLU A 64 12.78 11.64 -3.72
C GLU A 64 12.22 12.22 -2.42
N TYR A 65 12.24 13.54 -2.26
CA TYR A 65 11.66 14.22 -1.10
C TYR A 65 10.16 13.92 -0.96
N ASN A 66 9.41 14.04 -2.06
CA ASN A 66 7.97 13.80 -2.10
C ASN A 66 7.61 12.33 -1.90
N LYS A 67 8.56 11.40 -2.07
CA LYS A 67 8.36 9.98 -1.79
C LYS A 67 8.75 9.62 -0.37
N PHE A 68 9.91 10.07 0.09
CA PHE A 68 10.49 9.66 1.37
C PHE A 68 9.71 10.22 2.56
N ILE A 69 9.39 11.53 2.56
CA ILE A 69 8.72 12.17 3.69
C ILE A 69 7.31 11.59 3.93
N PRO A 70 6.44 11.44 2.91
CA PRO A 70 5.12 10.84 3.12
C PRO A 70 5.21 9.36 3.50
N SER A 71 6.15 8.61 2.93
CA SER A 71 6.35 7.20 3.30
C SER A 71 6.75 7.05 4.77
N ALA A 72 7.72 7.85 5.23
CA ALA A 72 8.17 7.81 6.63
C ALA A 72 7.05 8.21 7.60
N ARG A 73 6.24 9.22 7.26
CA ARG A 73 5.04 9.59 8.04
C ARG A 73 4.01 8.47 8.08
N GLY A 74 3.72 7.86 6.92
CA GLY A 74 2.79 6.74 6.83
C GLY A 74 3.24 5.52 7.64
N GLU A 75 4.55 5.24 7.65
CA GLU A 75 5.11 4.18 8.48
C GLU A 75 5.00 4.48 9.98
N ALA A 76 5.33 5.71 10.40
CA ALA A 76 5.16 6.12 11.79
C ALA A 76 3.70 6.00 12.25
N ASP A 77 2.76 6.52 11.45
CA ASP A 77 1.32 6.44 11.74
C ASP A 77 0.83 4.99 11.80
N ARG A 78 1.33 4.13 10.89
CA ARG A 78 1.04 2.69 10.90
C ARG A 78 1.50 2.05 12.21
N THR A 79 2.73 2.29 12.64
CA THR A 79 3.26 1.75 13.90
C THR A 79 2.44 2.21 15.11
N ILE A 80 2.05 3.48 15.15
CA ILE A 80 1.20 4.01 16.22
C ILE A 80 -0.15 3.30 16.25
N ARG A 81 -0.84 3.19 15.10
CA ARG A 81 -2.15 2.53 15.01
C ARG A 81 -2.07 1.04 15.34
N GLU A 82 -1.02 0.36 14.92
CA GLU A 82 -0.78 -1.05 15.28
C GLU A 82 -0.63 -1.20 16.81
N ALA A 83 0.11 -0.30 17.46
CA ALA A 83 0.29 -0.30 18.91
C ALA A 83 -1.02 0.01 19.67
N GLU A 84 -1.79 1.00 19.21
CA GLU A 84 -3.11 1.33 19.75
C GLU A 84 -4.09 0.16 19.61
N GLY A 85 -4.11 -0.47 18.43
CA GLY A 85 -4.92 -1.65 18.16
C GLY A 85 -4.54 -2.83 19.06
N TYR A 86 -3.25 -3.06 19.26
CA TYR A 86 -2.75 -4.09 20.19
C TYR A 86 -3.18 -3.81 21.63
N ALA A 87 -3.01 -2.57 22.10
CA ALA A 87 -3.41 -2.17 23.45
C ALA A 87 -4.92 -2.36 23.66
N LEU A 88 -5.74 -1.91 22.70
CA LEU A 88 -7.19 -2.08 22.74
C LEU A 88 -7.58 -3.56 22.75
N ASN A 89 -6.96 -4.38 21.89
CA ASN A 89 -7.19 -5.82 21.84
C ASN A 89 -6.85 -6.47 23.19
N ARG A 90 -5.68 -6.15 23.77
CA ARG A 90 -5.26 -6.66 25.08
C ARG A 90 -6.27 -6.33 26.18
N VAL A 91 -6.73 -5.08 26.25
CA VAL A 91 -7.71 -4.65 27.25
C VAL A 91 -9.05 -5.36 27.04
N ASN A 92 -9.55 -5.42 25.80
CA ASN A 92 -10.83 -6.07 25.51
C ASN A 92 -10.79 -7.57 25.78
N ARG A 93 -9.68 -8.24 25.44
CA ARG A 93 -9.47 -9.65 25.75
C ARG A 93 -9.45 -9.88 27.26
N ALA A 94 -8.70 -9.07 28.02
CA ALA A 94 -8.66 -9.18 29.47
C ALA A 94 -10.05 -8.95 30.11
N LYS A 95 -10.82 -7.98 29.62
CA LYS A 95 -12.21 -7.74 30.06
C LYS A 95 -13.12 -8.94 29.73
N GLY A 96 -13.00 -9.49 28.53
CA GLY A 96 -13.77 -10.66 28.10
C GLY A 96 -13.45 -11.90 28.94
N ASP A 97 -12.17 -12.17 29.20
CA ASP A 97 -11.74 -13.28 30.03
C ASP A 97 -12.22 -13.11 31.48
N ALA A 98 -12.14 -11.89 32.03
CA ALA A 98 -12.67 -11.59 33.36
C ALA A 98 -14.20 -11.74 33.46
N ALA A 99 -14.93 -11.36 32.41
CA ALA A 99 -16.38 -11.56 32.34
C ALA A 99 -16.72 -13.05 32.31
N ARG A 100 -16.11 -13.83 31.41
CA ARG A 100 -16.31 -15.29 31.34
C ARG A 100 -15.99 -16.01 32.65
N PHE A 101 -14.90 -15.60 33.31
CA PHE A 101 -14.54 -16.16 34.60
C PHE A 101 -15.63 -15.89 35.65
N ARG A 102 -16.14 -14.65 35.70
CA ARG A 102 -17.21 -14.26 36.62
C ARG A 102 -18.48 -15.07 36.38
N ASP A 103 -18.92 -15.17 35.13
CA ASP A 103 -20.12 -15.94 34.77
C ASP A 103 -19.97 -17.41 35.18
N THR A 104 -18.80 -18.00 34.92
CA THR A 104 -18.48 -19.38 35.31
C THR A 104 -18.47 -19.54 36.83
N TYR A 105 -17.89 -18.57 37.55
CA TYR A 105 -17.85 -18.58 39.00
C TYR A 105 -19.24 -18.47 39.63
N GLU A 106 -20.13 -17.64 39.07
CA GLU A 106 -21.50 -17.53 39.53
C GLU A 106 -22.26 -18.85 39.40
N GLU A 107 -22.14 -19.53 38.26
CA GLU A 107 -22.75 -20.85 38.03
C GLU A 107 -22.11 -21.94 38.90
N TYR A 108 -20.80 -21.88 39.11
CA TYR A 108 -20.11 -22.76 40.04
C TYR A 108 -20.60 -22.58 41.49
N ARG A 109 -20.83 -21.33 41.92
CA ARG A 109 -21.36 -21.02 43.25
C ARG A 109 -22.77 -21.57 43.43
N LYS A 110 -23.60 -21.55 42.39
CA LYS A 110 -24.96 -22.12 42.41
C LYS A 110 -24.96 -23.65 42.43
N ALA A 111 -24.13 -24.28 41.60
CA ALA A 111 -24.13 -25.74 41.41
C ALA A 111 -22.71 -26.30 41.25
N LYS A 112 -22.00 -26.45 42.38
CA LYS A 112 -20.57 -26.79 42.42
C LYS A 112 -20.21 -28.12 41.74
N ASP A 113 -20.90 -29.20 42.09
CA ASP A 113 -20.53 -30.55 41.61
C ASP A 113 -20.83 -30.75 40.12
N VAL A 114 -21.95 -30.21 39.64
CA VAL A 114 -22.35 -30.28 38.22
C VAL A 114 -21.38 -29.47 37.36
N THR A 115 -21.04 -28.24 37.79
CA THR A 115 -20.14 -27.36 37.05
C THR A 115 -18.72 -27.92 36.98
N LYS A 116 -18.19 -28.50 38.07
CA LYS A 116 -16.88 -29.19 38.06
C LYS A 116 -16.85 -30.35 37.07
N ARG A 117 -17.87 -31.20 37.12
CA ARG A 117 -17.94 -32.40 36.28
C ARG A 117 -18.06 -32.03 34.81
N ARG A 118 -18.86 -31.01 34.48
CA ARG A 118 -18.95 -30.44 33.13
C ARG A 118 -17.59 -29.96 32.62
N LEU A 119 -16.91 -29.10 33.39
CA LEU A 119 -15.63 -28.51 33.00
C LEU A 119 -14.57 -29.61 32.78
N TYR A 120 -14.53 -30.63 33.64
CA TYR A 120 -13.66 -31.78 33.48
C TYR A 120 -13.93 -32.54 32.17
N LEU A 121 -15.20 -32.85 31.88
CA LEU A 121 -15.57 -33.57 30.66
C LEU A 121 -15.29 -32.76 29.40
N GLU A 122 -15.55 -31.44 29.41
CA GLU A 122 -15.24 -30.54 28.29
C GLU A 122 -13.73 -30.47 28.02
N HIS A 123 -12.92 -30.29 29.07
CA HIS A 123 -11.46 -30.31 28.93
C HIS A 123 -10.95 -31.67 28.47
N MET A 124 -11.46 -32.76 29.04
CA MET A 124 -11.08 -34.11 28.63
C MET A 124 -11.43 -34.37 27.17
N ARG A 125 -12.60 -33.92 26.70
CA ARG A 125 -12.96 -33.96 25.28
C ARG A 125 -11.95 -33.23 24.40
N SER A 126 -11.56 -32.00 24.78
CA SER A 126 -10.58 -31.20 24.01
C SER A 126 -9.20 -31.84 23.98
N VAL A 127 -8.72 -32.36 25.11
CA VAL A 127 -7.44 -33.06 25.21
C VAL A 127 -7.49 -34.35 24.39
N LEU A 128 -8.54 -35.15 24.55
CA LEU A 128 -8.72 -36.37 23.80
C LEU A 128 -8.74 -36.09 22.29
N GLN A 129 -9.42 -35.05 21.80
CA GLN A 129 -9.42 -34.71 20.36
C GLN A 129 -8.01 -34.40 19.80
N LYS A 130 -7.12 -33.84 20.62
CA LYS A 130 -5.74 -33.50 20.23
C LYS A 130 -4.77 -34.67 20.40
N MET A 131 -5.15 -35.72 21.12
CA MET A 131 -4.33 -36.92 21.25
C MET A 131 -4.49 -37.81 20.02
N GLY A 132 -3.37 -38.42 19.60
CA GLY A 132 -3.31 -39.38 18.49
C GLY A 132 -4.08 -40.68 18.76
N PRO A 133 -3.82 -41.75 17.99
CA PRO A 133 -4.59 -42.99 18.09
C PRO A 133 -4.60 -43.55 19.51
N LYS A 134 -5.80 -43.84 20.02
CA LYS A 134 -6.01 -44.34 21.38
C LYS A 134 -6.33 -45.82 21.34
N TYR A 135 -5.69 -46.55 22.23
CA TYR A 135 -5.92 -47.97 22.44
C TYR A 135 -6.43 -48.15 23.86
N ILE A 136 -7.66 -48.66 24.02
CA ILE A 136 -8.17 -49.09 25.33
C ILE A 136 -7.97 -50.60 25.40
N VAL A 137 -7.26 -51.04 26.44
CA VAL A 137 -7.00 -52.46 26.71
C VAL A 137 -7.73 -52.82 27.99
N ASP A 138 -8.68 -53.74 27.88
CA ASP A 138 -9.34 -54.35 29.04
C ASP A 138 -8.38 -55.37 29.68
N PRO A 139 -8.12 -55.30 31.00
CA PRO A 139 -7.26 -56.27 31.70
C PRO A 139 -7.63 -57.74 31.48
N ASN A 140 -8.91 -58.02 31.18
CA ASN A 140 -9.44 -59.36 31.01
C ASN A 140 -9.61 -59.80 29.54
N GLN A 141 -9.30 -58.94 28.55
CA GLN A 141 -9.37 -59.29 27.13
C GLN A 141 -8.03 -59.07 26.41
N LYS A 142 -7.54 -60.11 25.72
CA LYS A 142 -6.26 -60.09 24.96
C LYS A 142 -6.30 -59.32 23.63
N ALA A 143 -7.44 -58.75 23.25
CA ALA A 143 -7.61 -58.01 22.00
C ALA A 143 -7.94 -56.55 22.31
N ALA A 144 -7.12 -55.62 21.85
CA ALA A 144 -7.38 -54.19 21.96
C ALA A 144 -8.61 -53.86 21.09
N LEU A 145 -9.71 -53.45 21.74
CA LEU A 145 -10.88 -52.95 21.02
C LEU A 145 -10.59 -51.51 20.57
N PRO A 146 -10.76 -51.18 19.27
CA PRO A 146 -10.75 -49.79 18.84
C PRO A 146 -11.81 -49.03 19.61
N LEU A 147 -11.43 -47.91 20.21
CA LEU A 147 -12.37 -46.98 20.82
C LEU A 147 -13.45 -46.63 19.79
N LEU A 148 -14.72 -46.81 20.17
CA LEU A 148 -15.84 -46.35 19.35
C LEU A 148 -15.61 -44.87 19.03
N ASP A 149 -15.64 -44.53 17.75
CA ASP A 149 -15.32 -43.19 17.28
C ASP A 149 -16.45 -42.22 17.63
N PHE A 150 -16.27 -41.45 18.70
CA PHE A 150 -17.22 -40.41 19.14
C PHE A 150 -17.14 -39.13 18.29
N THR A 151 -16.35 -39.11 17.21
CA THR A 151 -16.26 -37.94 16.32
C THR A 151 -17.40 -37.85 15.30
N ASN A 152 -18.15 -38.95 15.08
CA ASN A 152 -19.25 -39.01 14.12
C ASN A 152 -20.60 -39.21 14.82
N PHE A 153 -21.12 -38.15 15.43
CA PHE A 153 -22.55 -38.06 15.70
C PHE A 153 -23.19 -37.32 14.52
N PRO A 154 -24.14 -37.92 13.78
CA PRO A 154 -24.91 -37.16 12.82
C PRO A 154 -25.67 -36.09 13.60
N ASP A 155 -25.46 -34.83 13.22
CA ASP A 155 -26.29 -33.73 13.68
C ASP A 155 -27.74 -34.10 13.36
N LYS A 156 -28.58 -34.23 14.39
CA LYS A 156 -30.01 -34.46 14.20
C LYS A 156 -30.62 -33.18 13.62
N GLU A 157 -31.25 -33.31 12.46
CA GLU A 157 -32.28 -32.39 11.95
C GLU A 157 -33.38 -32.15 12.99
#